data_AF-A0A7Y0S5A3-F1
#
_entry.id   AF-A0A7Y0S5A3-F1
#
_cell.length_a   1.000
_cell.length_b   1.000
_cell.length_c   1.000
_cell.angle_alpha   90.00
_cell.angle_beta   90.00
_cell.angle_gamma   90.00
#
_symmetry.space_group_name_H-M   'P 1'
#
loop_
_entity.id
_entity.type
_entity.pdbx_description
1 polymer ?
#
loop_
_entity_poly.entity_id
_entity_poly.type
_entity_poly.pdbx_seq_one_letter_code
_entity_poly.pdbx_strand_id
1 'polypeptide(L)'
;DLISIIDNDFPEMRISLGVQSTKGVIDGVLDYKYDLGIIEGRCDDNRLHQEVWCRDHLTVVAASHHPFARNQSVSLAQLEQA
;
A
#
# COMPACT_ATOMS: atom_id res chain seq x y z
N ASP A 1 2.05 -0.44 -12.23
CA ASP A 1 0.88 -0.26 -13.12
C ASP A 1 0.20 1.10 -12.96
N LEU A 2 -0.25 1.52 -11.78
CA LEU A 2 -1.00 2.77 -11.61
C LEU A 2 -0.36 4.01 -12.28
N ILE A 3 0.92 4.28 -11.98
CA ILE A 3 1.64 5.42 -12.56
C ILE A 3 1.80 5.26 -14.07
N SER A 4 2.15 4.05 -14.52
CA SER A 4 2.31 3.74 -15.94
C SER A 4 1.01 3.92 -16.73
N ILE A 5 -0.16 3.65 -16.14
CA ILE A 5 -1.45 3.92 -16.78
C ILE A 5 -1.64 5.43 -16.95
N ILE A 6 -1.36 6.22 -15.92
CA ILE A 6 -1.53 7.68 -15.99
C ILE A 6 -0.57 8.29 -17.02
N ASP A 7 0.70 7.87 -17.04
CA ASP A 7 1.69 8.36 -18.00
C ASP A 7 1.29 8.07 -19.46
N ASN A 8 0.62 6.93 -19.72
CA ASN A 8 0.19 6.55 -21.07
C ASN A 8 -1.12 7.24 -21.48
N ASP A 9 -2.12 7.27 -20.59
CA ASP A 9 -3.47 7.75 -20.92
C ASP A 9 -3.59 9.28 -20.77
N PHE A 10 -2.73 9.89 -19.95
CA PHE A 10 -2.72 11.33 -19.65
C PHE A 10 -1.29 11.91 -19.70
N PRO A 11 -0.62 11.91 -20.87
CA PRO A 11 0.81 12.22 -20.98
C PRO A 11 1.20 13.67 -20.61
N GLU A 12 0.24 14.59 -20.61
CA GLU A 12 0.46 15.98 -20.19
C GLU A 12 0.40 16.16 -18.66
N MET A 13 -0.11 15.15 -17.94
CA MET A 13 -0.17 15.15 -16.49
C MET A 13 1.19 14.84 -15.90
N ARG A 14 1.72 15.72 -15.06
CA ARG A 14 2.97 15.49 -14.33
C ARG A 14 2.67 15.06 -12.91
N ILE A 15 3.07 13.85 -12.54
CA ILE A 15 2.89 13.31 -11.20
C ILE A 15 4.17 13.51 -10.37
N SER A 16 4.03 13.93 -9.13
CA SER A 16 5.08 13.86 -8.12
C SER A 16 4.70 12.83 -7.05
N LEU A 17 5.61 11.92 -6.74
CA LEU A 17 5.40 10.87 -5.74
C LEU A 17 6.40 11.03 -4.59
N GLY A 18 5.91 10.91 -3.36
CA GLY A 18 6.73 10.86 -2.15
C GLY A 18 6.28 9.73 -1.22
N VAL A 19 7.23 9.19 -0.45
CA VAL A 19 6.95 8.20 0.59
C VAL A 19 7.16 8.87 1.95
N GLN A 20 6.16 8.76 2.81
CA GLN A 20 6.16 9.29 4.17
C GLN A 20 5.40 8.34 5.11
N SER A 21 5.56 8.53 6.42
CA SER A 21 4.71 7.85 7.40
C SER A 21 3.25 8.25 7.24
N THR A 22 2.31 7.44 7.73
CA THR A 22 0.87 7.76 7.74
C THR A 22 0.60 9.16 8.30
N LYS A 23 1.24 9.52 9.42
CA LYS A 23 1.11 10.87 9.99
C LYS A 23 1.63 11.95 9.03
N GLY A 24 2.80 11.74 8.42
CA GLY A 24 3.37 12.70 7.47
C GLY A 24 2.51 12.90 6.23
N VAL A 25 1.86 11.84 5.74
CA VAL A 25 0.90 11.93 4.63
C VAL A 25 -0.33 12.74 5.05
N ILE A 26 -0.93 12.42 6.20
CA ILE A 26 -2.10 13.14 6.75
C ILE A 26 -1.80 14.63 6.92
N ASP A 27 -0.70 14.95 7.60
CA ASP A 27 -0.28 16.35 7.82
C ASP A 27 0.01 17.06 6.49
N GLY A 28 0.61 16.36 5.52
CA GLY A 28 0.91 16.92 4.20
C GLY A 28 -0.33 17.25 3.36
N VAL A 29 -1.39 16.44 3.43
CA VAL A 29 -2.66 16.74 2.76
C VAL A 29 -3.36 17.90 3.46
N LEU A 30 -3.41 17.91 4.79
CA LEU A 30 -3.99 19.00 5.57
C LEU A 30 -3.30 20.36 5.35
N ASP A 31 -1.97 20.33 5.12
CA ASP A 31 -1.15 21.50 4.82
C ASP A 31 -1.15 21.88 3.32
N TYR A 32 -1.93 21.21 2.47
CA TYR A 32 -1.97 21.41 1.01
C TYR A 32 -0.62 21.20 0.31
N LYS A 33 0.25 20.36 0.88
CA LYS A 33 1.51 19.94 0.27
C LYS A 33 1.29 18.79 -0.72
N TYR A 34 0.26 17.98 -0.49
CA TYR A 34 -0.13 16.85 -1.33
C TYR A 34 -1.62 16.95 -1.67
N ASP A 35 -1.98 16.63 -2.91
CA ASP A 35 -3.38 16.57 -3.34
C ASP A 35 -4.09 15.30 -2.84
N LEU A 36 -3.35 14.18 -2.76
CA LEU A 36 -3.86 12.88 -2.35
C LEU A 36 -2.84 12.16 -1.46
N GLY A 37 -3.35 11.40 -0.49
CA GLY A 37 -2.56 10.50 0.35
C GLY A 37 -3.11 9.08 0.33
N ILE A 38 -2.22 8.08 0.26
CA ILE A 38 -2.57 6.66 0.40
C ILE A 38 -1.95 6.18 1.70
N ILE A 39 -2.77 5.63 2.60
CA ILE A 39 -2.34 5.14 3.91
C ILE A 39 -3.04 3.82 4.25
N GLU A 40 -2.37 2.98 5.03
CA GLU A 40 -2.95 1.78 5.65
C GLU A 40 -3.42 2.03 7.09
N GLY A 41 -2.79 3.00 7.77
CA GLY A 41 -3.06 3.34 9.16
C GLY A 41 -4.38 4.10 9.36
N ARG A 42 -4.79 4.22 10.63
CA ARG A 42 -5.99 4.97 11.00
C ARG A 42 -5.83 6.46 10.70
N CYS A 43 -6.93 7.08 10.29
CA CYS A 43 -7.06 8.53 10.21
C CYS A 43 -8.44 8.92 10.77
N ASP A 44 -8.44 9.60 11.90
CA ASP A 44 -9.68 10.04 12.59
C ASP A 44 -9.92 11.55 12.41
N ASP A 45 -9.15 12.22 11.53
CA ASP A 45 -9.28 13.65 11.26
C ASP A 45 -10.47 13.91 10.34
N ASN A 46 -11.49 14.61 10.86
CA ASN A 46 -12.74 14.89 10.16
C ASN A 46 -12.63 15.98 9.09
N ARG A 47 -11.47 16.63 8.97
CA ARG A 47 -11.19 17.60 7.89
C ARG A 47 -10.81 16.88 6.59
N LEU A 48 -10.49 15.60 6.65
CA LEU A 48 -10.13 14.79 5.50
C LEU A 48 -11.30 13.90 5.08
N HIS A 49 -11.55 13.87 3.77
CA HIS A 49 -12.38 12.82 3.15
C HIS A 49 -11.55 11.56 2.98
N GLN A 50 -12.12 10.40 3.29
CA GLN A 50 -11.40 9.12 3.31
C GLN A 50 -12.26 8.02 2.70
N GLU A 51 -11.63 7.19 1.86
CA GLU A 51 -12.28 6.04 1.25
C GLU A 51 -11.34 4.83 1.25
N VAL A 52 -11.92 3.64 1.45
CA VAL A 52 -11.18 2.38 1.33
C VAL A 52 -10.97 2.08 -0.16
N TRP A 53 -9.73 2.21 -0.62
CA TRP A 53 -9.37 1.91 -2.01
C TRP A 53 -9.14 0.41 -2.26
N CYS A 54 -8.38 -0.25 -1.37
CA CYS A 54 -8.09 -1.68 -1.48
C CYS A 54 -7.86 -2.29 -0.09
N ARG A 55 -7.82 -3.63 -0.03
CA ARG A 55 -7.44 -4.38 1.18
C ARG A 55 -6.12 -5.07 0.93
N ASP A 56 -5.13 -4.74 1.74
CA ASP A 56 -3.86 -5.44 1.75
C ASP A 56 -3.91 -6.67 2.69
N HIS A 57 -3.26 -7.75 2.29
CA HIS A 57 -3.18 -9.00 3.05
C HIS A 57 -1.72 -9.38 3.27
N LEU A 58 -1.30 -9.38 4.53
CA LEU A 58 0.03 -9.85 4.88
C LEU A 58 0.15 -11.36 4.56
N THR A 59 1.14 -11.71 3.75
CA THR A 59 1.40 -13.10 3.34
C THR A 59 2.85 -13.48 3.61
N VAL A 60 3.10 -14.78 3.74
CA VAL A 60 4.46 -15.32 3.86
C VAL A 60 5.06 -15.46 2.47
N VAL A 61 6.20 -14.82 2.26
CA VAL A 61 7.00 -14.98 1.05
C VAL A 61 8.18 -15.90 1.35
N ALA A 62 8.34 -16.95 0.56
CA ALA A 62 9.43 -17.91 0.69
C ALA A 62 10.11 -18.15 -0.66
N ALA A 63 11.38 -18.58 -0.62
CA ALA A 63 12.10 -18.97 -1.83
C ALA A 63 11.39 -20.15 -2.54
N SER A 64 11.49 -20.23 -3.87
CA SER A 64 10.81 -21.25 -4.68
C SER A 64 11.20 -22.70 -4.34
N HIS A 65 12.35 -22.90 -3.70
CA HIS A 65 12.85 -24.20 -3.26
C HIS A 65 12.50 -24.52 -1.79
N HIS A 66 11.84 -23.61 -1.07
CA HIS A 66 11.43 -23.86 0.30
C HIS A 66 10.40 -25.01 0.36
N PRO A 67 10.49 -25.96 1.33
CA PRO A 67 9.61 -27.12 1.38
C PRO A 67 8.12 -26.76 1.34
N PHE A 68 7.74 -25.69 2.04
CA PHE A 68 6.34 -25.24 2.08
C PHE A 68 5.90 -24.39 0.88
N ALA A 69 6.81 -23.94 0.01
CA ALA A 69 6.46 -23.14 -1.17
C ALA A 69 5.67 -23.94 -2.23
N ARG A 70 5.69 -25.28 -2.14
CA ARG A 70 4.93 -26.17 -3.04
C ARG A 70 3.55 -26.53 -2.51
N ASN A 71 3.23 -26.17 -1.27
CA ASN A 71 1.94 -26.48 -0.66
C ASN A 71 0.91 -25.44 -1.09
N GLN A 72 -0.32 -25.87 -1.38
CA GLN A 72 -1.42 -24.96 -1.69
C GLN A 72 -1.80 -24.06 -0.49
N SER A 73 -1.57 -24.54 0.73
CA SER A 73 -1.76 -23.78 1.96
C SER A 73 -0.77 -24.24 3.03
N VAL A 74 -0.45 -23.34 3.96
CA VAL A 74 0.43 -23.59 5.09
C VAL A 74 -0.24 -23.04 6.34
N SER A 75 -0.38 -23.87 7.36
CA SER A 75 -0.93 -23.47 8.65
C SER A 75 0.12 -22.74 9.50
N LEU A 76 -0.31 -21.93 10.47
CA LEU A 76 0.59 -21.26 11.42
C LEU A 76 1.47 -22.27 12.17
N ALA A 77 0.92 -23.42 12.58
CA ALA A 77 1.68 -24.47 13.27
C ALA A 77 2.79 -25.09 12.39
N GLN A 78 2.61 -25.12 11.07
CA GLN A 78 3.68 -25.53 10.14
C GLN A 78 4.74 -24.45 10.01
N LEU A 79 4.34 -23.16 9.98
CA LEU A 79 5.28 -22.04 9.94
C LEU A 79 6.16 -21.96 11.19
N GLU A 80 5.63 -22.33 12.36
CA GLU A 80 6.43 -22.42 13.61
C GLU A 80 7.57 -23.46 13.54
N GLN A 81 7.46 -24.44 12.63
CA GLN A 81 8.43 -25.53 12.46
C GLN A 81 9.34 -25.35 11.23
N ALA A 82 9.18 -24.25 10.50
CA ALA A 82 9.89 -23.95 9.25
C ALA A 82 11.37 -23.61 9.45
#